data_AF-A0A1L9S4L9-F1
#
_entry.id   AF-A0A1L9S4L9-F1
#
_cell.length_a   1.000
_cell.length_b   1.000
_cell.length_c   1.000
_cell.angle_alpha   90.00
_cell.angle_beta   90.00
_cell.angle_gamma   90.00
#
_symmetry.space_group_name_H-M   'P 1'
#
loop_
_entity.id
_entity.type
_entity.pdbx_description
1 polymer ?
#
loop_
_entity_poly.entity_id
_entity_poly.type
_entity_poly.pdbx_seq_one_letter_code
_entity_poly.pdbx_strand_id
1 'polypeptide(L)'
;MEHDSEKSLKEFILNVLDSDDQGEYSSDESLPLAATPVDEPYAISVDEVHPEETDLYSEAVRQCGRLFSILLQLREYYNDYTYMMMVKATFAFIASTFAEQRFLTQSKGLPVDSLRDQRDDSGFGLFFVLALFPREYGILPKENMPVIRMMVDYANDANDVLSYYKESIVGDEPASAFILYSQSSGVSRAEALQQYINLSKRDIQRMEEYGCSAKIKKIMRRFIYSYVRWHVDSPRYQLDEILGDAGVYEGNPTRGP
;
A
#
# COMPACT_ATOMS: atom_id res chain seq x y z
N MET A 1 20.25 -20.03 1.49
CA MET A 1 19.19 -19.29 2.22
C MET A 1 19.02 -17.88 1.66
N GLU A 2 19.94 -16.94 1.84
CA GLU A 2 19.78 -15.57 1.27
C GLU A 2 19.63 -15.59 -0.26
N HIS A 3 20.49 -16.35 -0.96
CA HIS A 3 20.39 -16.53 -2.41
C HIS A 3 19.04 -17.14 -2.86
N ASP A 4 18.44 -18.02 -2.04
CA ASP A 4 17.15 -18.64 -2.36
C ASP A 4 16.00 -17.63 -2.19
N SER A 5 16.05 -16.77 -1.16
CA SER A 5 15.07 -15.70 -0.95
C SER A 5 15.11 -14.66 -2.07
N GLU A 6 16.29 -14.22 -2.50
CA GLU A 6 16.45 -13.27 -3.62
C GLU A 6 15.88 -13.86 -4.92
N LYS A 7 16.13 -15.14 -5.17
CA LYS A 7 15.59 -15.85 -6.33
C LYS A 7 14.06 -15.89 -6.29
N SER A 8 13.46 -16.28 -5.16
CA SER A 8 11.99 -16.30 -5.01
C SER A 8 11.36 -14.91 -5.19
N LEU A 9 12.00 -13.87 -4.66
CA LEU A 9 11.55 -12.48 -4.83
C LEU A 9 11.62 -12.06 -6.31
N LYS A 10 12.74 -12.33 -6.98
CA LYS A 10 12.91 -12.05 -8.41
C LYS A 10 11.87 -12.78 -9.26
N GLU A 11 11.65 -14.06 -9.01
CA GLU A 11 10.62 -14.84 -9.71
C GLU A 11 9.22 -14.28 -9.48
N PHE A 12 8.88 -13.87 -8.25
CA PHE A 12 7.59 -13.22 -7.99
C PHE A 12 7.41 -11.94 -8.81
N ILE A 13 8.40 -11.05 -8.82
CA ILE A 13 8.35 -9.78 -9.55
C ILE A 13 8.19 -10.02 -11.05
N LEU A 14 9.06 -10.85 -11.63
CA LEU A 14 9.04 -11.11 -13.08
C LEU A 14 7.73 -11.78 -13.51
N ASN A 15 7.21 -12.73 -12.74
CA ASN A 15 5.92 -13.36 -13.06
C ASN A 15 4.77 -12.35 -13.08
N VAL A 16 4.77 -11.34 -12.20
CA VAL A 16 3.73 -10.30 -12.22
C VAL A 16 3.91 -9.37 -13.43
N LEU A 17 5.15 -8.95 -13.72
CA LEU A 17 5.43 -8.04 -14.83
C LEU A 17 5.20 -8.70 -16.21
N ASP A 18 5.53 -9.98 -16.37
CA ASP A 18 5.33 -10.74 -17.61
C ASP A 18 3.85 -11.06 -17.88
N SER A 19 3.02 -11.09 -16.83
CA SER A 19 1.58 -11.39 -16.97
C SER A 19 0.79 -10.28 -17.68
N ASP A 20 1.33 -9.07 -17.78
CA ASP A 20 0.67 -7.90 -18.39
C ASP A 20 0.91 -7.82 -19.91
N ASP A 21 2.00 -8.42 -20.42
CA ASP A 21 2.37 -8.40 -21.85
C ASP A 21 1.39 -9.18 -22.76
N GLN A 22 0.41 -9.88 -22.16
CA GLN A 22 -0.66 -10.60 -22.85
C GLN A 22 -1.98 -9.81 -22.95
N GLY A 23 -2.06 -8.62 -22.34
CA GLY A 23 -3.25 -7.78 -22.37
C GLY A 23 -3.01 -6.48 -23.13
N GLU A 24 -3.55 -6.34 -24.35
CA GLU A 24 -3.62 -5.06 -25.06
C GLU A 24 -4.37 -4.02 -24.21
N TYR A 25 -3.65 -3.26 -23.38
CA TYR A 25 -4.14 -1.98 -22.89
C TYR A 25 -4.03 -1.00 -24.04
N SER A 26 -5.06 -1.01 -24.90
CA SER A 26 -5.24 0.07 -25.86
C SER A 26 -5.16 1.41 -25.11
N SER A 27 -4.24 2.25 -25.53
CA SER A 27 -3.98 3.59 -25.01
C SER A 27 -5.17 4.55 -25.19
N ASP A 28 -6.27 4.11 -25.80
CA ASP A 28 -7.45 4.95 -26.12
C ASP A 28 -8.39 5.23 -24.95
N GLU A 29 -8.25 4.56 -23.79
CA GLU A 29 -9.02 4.89 -22.59
C GLU A 29 -8.10 5.47 -21.51
N SER A 30 -7.60 6.68 -21.75
CA SER A 30 -6.97 7.48 -20.69
C SER A 30 -7.99 7.74 -19.59
N LEU A 31 -7.83 7.06 -18.46
CA LEU A 31 -8.54 7.43 -17.23
C LEU A 31 -8.13 8.87 -16.88
N PRO A 32 -9.07 9.78 -16.66
CA PRO A 32 -8.75 11.18 -16.40
C PRO A 32 -7.88 11.31 -15.14
N LEU A 33 -6.76 12.03 -15.27
CA LEU A 33 -6.01 12.49 -14.10
C LEU A 33 -6.79 13.65 -13.46
N ALA A 34 -7.45 13.37 -12.33
CA ALA A 34 -8.05 14.42 -11.52
C ALA A 34 -7.02 14.96 -10.50
N ALA A 35 -6.60 16.22 -10.69
CA ALA A 35 -6.72 17.28 -9.67
C ALA A 35 -6.01 18.56 -10.16
N THR A 36 -6.77 19.66 -10.25
CA THR A 36 -6.21 21.02 -10.19
C THR A 36 -5.95 21.40 -8.73
N PRO A 37 -4.88 22.17 -8.41
CA PRO A 37 -4.64 22.65 -7.05
C PRO A 37 -5.80 23.54 -6.57
N VAL A 38 -6.18 23.41 -5.30
CA VAL A 38 -7.10 24.33 -4.63
C VAL A 38 -6.30 25.14 -3.61
N ASP A 39 -6.41 26.47 -3.70
CA ASP A 39 -5.74 27.41 -2.82
C ASP A 39 -6.31 27.43 -1.39
N GLU A 40 -5.36 27.54 -0.45
CA GLU A 40 -5.39 27.88 0.99
C GLU A 40 -6.21 27.05 2.01
N PRO A 41 -5.58 26.63 3.14
CA PRO A 41 -6.26 25.95 4.24
C PRO A 41 -6.98 26.92 5.19
N TYR A 42 -8.14 26.51 5.70
CA TYR A 42 -8.90 27.20 6.74
C TYR A 42 -8.09 27.29 8.05
N ALA A 43 -7.87 28.52 8.55
CA ALA A 43 -7.22 28.76 9.84
C ALA A 43 -8.21 28.53 11.01
N ILE A 44 -7.81 27.74 12.00
CA ILE A 44 -8.54 27.53 13.26
C ILE A 44 -7.79 28.28 14.36
N SER A 45 -8.49 29.16 15.09
CA SER A 45 -7.94 29.91 16.24
C SER A 45 -7.76 28.99 17.44
N VAL A 46 -6.60 29.04 18.09
CA VAL A 46 -6.29 28.29 19.31
C VAL A 46 -5.82 29.29 20.36
N ASP A 47 -6.72 29.70 21.25
CA ASP A 47 -6.38 30.56 22.38
C ASP A 47 -6.02 29.72 23.63
N GLU A 48 -4.96 30.17 24.33
CA GLU A 48 -4.48 29.76 25.67
C GLU A 48 -3.75 28.40 25.83
N VAL A 49 -2.46 28.35 25.46
CA VAL A 49 -1.49 27.32 25.93
C VAL A 49 -0.09 27.95 26.12
N HIS A 50 0.74 27.39 27.01
CA HIS A 50 2.06 27.89 27.44
C HIS A 50 3.13 28.01 26.31
N PRO A 51 4.13 28.91 26.39
CA PRO A 51 5.01 29.33 25.27
C PRO A 51 5.96 28.28 24.64
N GLU A 52 6.32 27.22 25.36
CA GLU A 52 7.24 26.18 24.85
C GLU A 52 6.49 24.93 24.37
N GLU A 53 5.30 24.65 24.92
CA GLU A 53 4.39 23.62 24.43
C GLU A 53 3.54 24.12 23.25
N THR A 54 3.44 25.44 23.05
CA THR A 54 2.67 26.07 21.97
C THR A 54 3.23 25.79 20.59
N ASP A 55 4.55 25.66 20.41
CA ASP A 55 5.10 25.51 19.05
C ASP A 55 4.84 24.09 18.51
N LEU A 56 5.08 23.06 19.33
CA LEU A 56 4.78 21.67 18.97
C LEU A 56 3.26 21.40 18.88
N TYR A 57 2.49 21.90 19.85
CA TYR A 57 1.04 21.75 19.85
C TYR A 57 0.40 22.51 18.67
N SER A 58 0.87 23.72 18.37
CA SER A 58 0.37 24.49 17.22
C SER A 58 0.71 23.82 15.89
N GLU A 59 1.88 23.18 15.76
CA GLU A 59 2.21 22.43 14.55
C GLU A 59 1.35 21.18 14.40
N ALA A 60 1.13 20.41 15.47
CA ALA A 60 0.25 19.25 15.45
C ALA A 60 -1.19 19.65 15.08
N VAL A 61 -1.72 20.74 15.67
CA VAL A 61 -3.04 21.27 15.32
C VAL A 61 -3.10 21.72 13.86
N ARG A 62 -2.05 22.39 13.35
CA ARG A 62 -1.96 22.78 11.93
C ARG A 62 -1.95 21.57 11.00
N GLN A 63 -1.21 20.52 11.32
CA GLN A 63 -1.16 19.29 10.53
C GLN A 63 -2.51 18.56 10.53
N CYS A 64 -3.16 18.46 11.69
CA CYS A 64 -4.52 17.94 11.79
C CYS A 64 -5.49 18.76 10.94
N GLY A 65 -5.46 20.10 11.04
CA GLY A 65 -6.31 20.99 10.23
C GLY A 65 -6.12 20.80 8.73
N ARG A 66 -4.87 20.67 8.27
CA ARG A 66 -4.55 20.35 6.86
C ARG A 66 -5.08 18.99 6.45
N LEU A 67 -4.89 17.96 7.28
CA LEU A 67 -5.41 16.62 7.02
C LEU A 67 -6.93 16.63 6.88
N PHE A 68 -7.65 17.24 7.81
CA PHE A 68 -9.11 17.36 7.74
C PHE A 68 -9.56 18.11 6.48
N SER A 69 -8.85 19.17 6.10
CA SER A 69 -9.15 19.93 4.88
C SER A 69 -9.02 19.05 3.63
N ILE A 70 -7.93 18.27 3.52
CA ILE A 70 -7.72 17.32 2.43
C ILE A 70 -8.81 16.24 2.43
N LEU A 71 -9.12 15.66 3.58
CA LEU A 71 -10.16 14.64 3.70
C LEU A 71 -11.51 15.19 3.21
N LEU A 72 -11.90 16.40 3.63
CA LEU A 72 -13.16 17.01 3.17
C LEU A 72 -13.20 17.21 1.65
N GLN A 73 -12.07 17.56 1.02
CA GLN A 73 -11.98 17.70 -0.43
C GLN A 73 -12.18 16.36 -1.18
N LEU A 74 -11.81 15.23 -0.57
CA LEU A 74 -12.03 13.90 -1.19
C LEU A 74 -13.50 13.61 -1.45
N ARG A 75 -14.43 14.23 -0.70
CA ARG A 75 -15.87 14.03 -0.88
C ARG A 75 -16.34 14.39 -2.30
N GLU A 76 -15.66 15.31 -2.97
CA GLU A 76 -15.98 15.70 -4.35
C GLU A 76 -15.66 14.60 -5.37
N TYR A 77 -14.64 13.78 -5.08
CA TYR A 77 -14.12 12.77 -6.01
C TYR A 77 -14.70 11.38 -5.79
N TYR A 78 -15.23 11.08 -4.59
CA TYR A 78 -15.69 9.74 -4.23
C TYR A 78 -17.16 9.73 -3.83
N ASN A 79 -17.82 8.58 -3.95
CA ASN A 79 -19.18 8.42 -3.41
C ASN A 79 -19.14 8.41 -1.87
N ASP A 80 -20.27 8.69 -1.21
CA ASP A 80 -20.32 8.84 0.26
C ASP A 80 -19.77 7.63 1.02
N TYR A 81 -20.05 6.40 0.55
CA TYR A 81 -19.53 5.19 1.18
C TYR A 81 -18.00 5.11 1.06
N THR A 82 -17.46 5.25 -0.15
CA THR A 82 -16.02 5.22 -0.41
C THR A 82 -15.30 6.32 0.38
N TYR A 83 -15.83 7.55 0.35
CA TYR A 83 -15.31 8.68 1.12
C TYR A 83 -15.26 8.39 2.62
N MET A 84 -16.36 7.93 3.22
CA MET A 84 -16.38 7.62 4.65
C MET A 84 -15.42 6.49 5.03
N MET A 85 -15.25 5.50 4.16
CA MET A 85 -14.28 4.42 4.38
C MET A 85 -12.83 4.89 4.26
N MET A 86 -12.52 5.87 3.40
CA MET A 86 -11.21 6.52 3.32
C MET A 86 -10.91 7.35 4.59
N VAL A 87 -11.91 8.07 5.10
CA VAL A 87 -11.79 8.79 6.38
C VAL A 87 -11.51 7.78 7.52
N LYS A 88 -12.27 6.69 7.60
CA LYS A 88 -12.05 5.61 8.57
C LYS A 88 -10.62 5.06 8.48
N ALA A 89 -10.16 4.71 7.27
CA ALA A 89 -8.82 4.16 7.05
C ALA A 89 -7.72 5.11 7.52
N THR A 90 -7.91 6.42 7.36
CA THR A 90 -6.96 7.45 7.82
C THR A 90 -6.80 7.47 9.33
N PHE A 91 -7.92 7.43 10.07
CA PHE A 91 -7.86 7.38 11.53
C PHE A 91 -7.29 6.06 12.06
N ALA A 92 -7.64 4.94 11.42
CA ALA A 92 -7.07 3.64 11.74
C ALA A 92 -5.55 3.63 11.56
N PHE A 93 -5.06 4.18 10.45
CA PHE A 93 -3.63 4.32 10.18
C PHE A 93 -2.89 5.17 11.21
N ILE A 94 -3.43 6.33 11.58
CA ILE A 94 -2.83 7.20 12.61
C ILE A 94 -2.75 6.45 13.95
N ALA A 95 -3.85 5.81 14.37
CA ALA A 95 -3.89 5.06 15.62
C ALA A 95 -2.91 3.88 15.62
N SER A 96 -2.84 3.12 14.52
CA SER A 96 -1.97 1.95 14.39
C SER A 96 -0.49 2.35 14.33
N THR A 97 -0.15 3.44 13.63
CA THR A 97 1.23 3.97 13.59
C THR A 97 1.69 4.40 14.99
N PHE A 98 0.81 5.02 15.78
CA PHE A 98 1.12 5.36 17.16
C PHE A 98 1.33 4.12 18.03
N ALA A 99 0.47 3.09 17.86
CA ALA A 99 0.60 1.84 18.58
C ALA A 99 1.90 1.10 18.22
N GLU A 100 2.27 1.10 16.95
CA GLU A 100 3.50 0.48 16.43
C GLU A 100 4.76 1.07 17.06
N GLN A 101 4.86 2.40 17.06
CA GLN A 101 6.00 3.11 17.67
C GLN A 101 6.14 2.81 19.16
N ARG A 102 5.03 2.58 19.86
CA ARG A 102 5.01 2.48 21.32
C ARG A 102 5.07 1.04 21.84
N PHE A 103 4.51 0.08 21.11
CA PHE A 103 4.26 -1.26 21.65
C PHE A 103 4.85 -2.40 20.82
N LEU A 104 4.91 -2.30 19.50
CA LEU A 104 5.28 -3.45 18.66
C LEU A 104 6.76 -3.76 18.70
N THR A 105 7.62 -2.74 18.77
CA THR A 105 9.07 -2.91 18.97
C THR A 105 9.40 -3.61 20.29
N GLN A 106 8.45 -3.68 21.23
CA GLN A 106 8.60 -4.29 22.54
C GLN A 106 7.87 -5.63 22.67
N SER A 107 7.05 -6.00 21.69
CA SER A 107 6.18 -7.18 21.75
C SER A 107 6.86 -8.39 21.13
N LYS A 108 7.05 -9.45 21.92
CA LYS A 108 7.55 -10.75 21.43
C LYS A 108 6.42 -11.77 21.41
N GLY A 109 6.27 -12.48 20.29
CA GLY A 109 5.37 -13.63 20.18
C GLY A 109 3.88 -13.27 20.21
N LEU A 110 3.50 -12.14 19.59
CA LEU A 110 2.08 -11.82 19.38
C LEU A 110 1.43 -12.88 18.47
N PRO A 111 0.15 -13.20 18.66
CA PRO A 111 -0.57 -14.05 17.70
C PRO A 111 -0.48 -13.49 16.28
N VAL A 112 -0.32 -14.37 15.29
CA VAL A 112 -0.21 -13.99 13.86
C VAL A 112 -1.41 -13.14 13.41
N ASP A 113 -2.61 -13.48 13.88
CA ASP A 113 -3.82 -12.71 13.54
C ASP A 113 -3.74 -11.27 14.05
N SER A 114 -3.18 -11.05 15.24
CA SER A 114 -2.99 -9.70 15.78
C SER A 114 -1.96 -8.89 15.00
N LEU A 115 -0.93 -9.53 14.46
CA LEU A 115 0.02 -8.89 13.55
C LEU A 115 -0.66 -8.49 12.23
N ARG A 116 -1.56 -9.34 11.72
CA ARG A 116 -2.32 -9.05 10.50
C ARG A 116 -3.29 -7.89 10.69
N ASP A 117 -4.05 -7.88 11.78
CA ASP A 117 -4.97 -6.77 12.10
C ASP A 117 -4.22 -5.44 12.22
N GLN A 118 -3.08 -5.46 12.90
CA GLN A 118 -2.24 -4.27 13.02
C GLN A 118 -1.67 -3.81 11.67
N ARG A 119 -1.23 -4.76 10.83
CA ARG A 119 -0.74 -4.48 9.47
C ARG A 119 -1.83 -3.91 8.56
N ASP A 120 -3.07 -4.38 8.69
CA ASP A 120 -4.21 -3.87 7.94
C ASP A 120 -4.43 -2.37 8.18
N ASP A 121 -4.29 -1.95 9.45
CA ASP A 121 -4.46 -0.57 9.84
C ASP A 121 -3.20 0.28 9.53
N SER A 122 -1.99 -0.22 9.82
CA SER A 122 -0.75 0.54 9.59
C SER A 122 -0.30 0.58 8.13
N GLY A 123 -0.80 -0.33 7.28
CA GLY A 123 -0.44 -0.33 5.86
C GLY A 123 -1.12 0.73 5.02
N PHE A 124 -2.18 1.36 5.54
CA PHE A 124 -3.00 2.32 4.82
C PHE A 124 -3.59 1.78 3.50
N GLY A 125 -3.58 0.45 3.31
CA GLY A 125 -3.96 -0.23 2.07
C GLY A 125 -5.41 0.01 1.68
N LEU A 126 -6.32 0.04 2.66
CA LEU A 126 -7.74 0.33 2.42
C LEU A 126 -7.95 1.69 1.76
N PHE A 127 -7.20 2.71 2.17
CA PHE A 127 -7.30 4.04 1.56
C PHE A 127 -6.85 4.01 0.10
N PHE A 128 -5.67 3.44 -0.18
CA PHE A 128 -5.12 3.37 -1.53
C PHE A 128 -6.00 2.56 -2.48
N VAL A 129 -6.55 1.43 -2.02
CA VAL A 129 -7.46 0.60 -2.81
C VAL A 129 -8.76 1.34 -3.12
N LEU A 130 -9.34 2.05 -2.15
CA LEU A 130 -10.55 2.84 -2.36
C LEU A 130 -10.33 4.01 -3.34
N ALA A 131 -9.13 4.58 -3.34
CA ALA A 131 -8.74 5.64 -4.28
C ALA A 131 -8.75 5.19 -5.76
N LEU A 132 -8.74 3.88 -6.03
CA LEU A 132 -8.87 3.33 -7.39
C LEU A 132 -10.28 3.41 -7.97
N PHE A 133 -11.27 3.80 -7.15
CA PHE A 133 -12.69 3.82 -7.52
C PHE A 133 -13.30 5.22 -7.38
N PRO A 134 -12.80 6.23 -8.12
CA PRO A 134 -13.42 7.55 -8.14
C PRO A 134 -14.85 7.48 -8.67
N ARG A 135 -15.68 8.43 -8.21
CA ARG A 135 -17.11 8.54 -8.56
C ARG A 135 -17.32 8.60 -10.07
N GLU A 136 -16.41 9.24 -10.81
CA GLU A 136 -16.47 9.39 -12.27
C GLU A 136 -16.46 8.05 -13.02
N TYR A 137 -15.91 6.99 -12.41
CA TYR A 137 -15.99 5.66 -13.02
C TYR A 137 -17.40 5.06 -12.95
N GLY A 138 -18.32 5.65 -12.19
CA GLY A 138 -19.70 5.18 -12.09
C GLY A 138 -19.82 3.76 -11.50
N ILE A 139 -18.79 3.28 -10.80
CA ILE A 139 -18.79 1.96 -10.13
C ILE A 139 -19.49 2.13 -8.78
N LEU A 140 -20.59 1.41 -8.59
CA LEU A 140 -21.32 1.45 -7.33
C LEU A 140 -20.56 0.63 -6.26
N PRO A 141 -20.62 1.02 -4.97
CA PRO A 141 -19.95 0.29 -3.89
C PRO A 141 -20.26 -1.22 -3.86
N LYS A 142 -21.50 -1.61 -4.18
CA LYS A 142 -21.89 -3.03 -4.21
C LYS A 142 -21.13 -3.85 -5.26
N GLU A 143 -20.59 -3.21 -6.29
CA GLU A 143 -19.89 -3.89 -7.38
C GLU A 143 -18.42 -4.17 -7.05
N ASN A 144 -17.75 -3.25 -6.35
CA ASN A 144 -16.34 -3.40 -5.96
C ASN A 144 -16.16 -3.99 -4.55
N MET A 145 -17.13 -3.85 -3.65
CA MET A 145 -17.07 -4.35 -2.27
C MET A 145 -16.59 -5.81 -2.15
N PRO A 146 -16.99 -6.77 -3.02
CA PRO A 146 -16.50 -8.14 -2.93
C PRO A 146 -14.98 -8.25 -3.04
N VAL A 147 -14.32 -7.39 -3.82
CA VAL A 147 -12.88 -7.47 -4.11
C VAL A 147 -12.01 -6.52 -3.28
N ILE A 148 -12.59 -5.47 -2.67
CA ILE A 148 -11.82 -4.48 -1.88
C ILE A 148 -10.93 -5.16 -0.86
N ARG A 149 -11.46 -6.11 -0.09
CA ARG A 149 -10.66 -6.77 0.96
C ARG A 149 -9.46 -7.52 0.38
N MET A 150 -9.65 -8.22 -0.75
CA MET A 150 -8.58 -8.97 -1.42
C MET A 150 -7.52 -8.05 -2.02
N MET A 151 -7.93 -6.90 -2.55
CA MET A 151 -7.00 -5.88 -3.03
C MET A 151 -6.16 -5.29 -1.89
N VAL A 152 -6.76 -5.09 -0.70
CA VAL A 152 -6.05 -4.60 0.49
C VAL A 152 -5.07 -5.63 1.00
N ASP A 153 -5.50 -6.89 1.13
CA ASP A 153 -4.64 -7.99 1.54
C ASP A 153 -3.46 -8.14 0.57
N TYR A 154 -3.71 -8.11 -0.75
CA TYR A 154 -2.66 -8.09 -1.77
C TYR A 154 -1.72 -6.89 -1.63
N ALA A 155 -2.23 -5.67 -1.42
CA ALA A 155 -1.40 -4.48 -1.31
C ALA A 155 -0.43 -4.58 -0.12
N ASN A 156 -0.91 -5.03 1.03
CA ASN A 156 -0.11 -5.21 2.23
C ASN A 156 0.92 -6.34 2.04
N ASP A 157 0.46 -7.52 1.59
CA ASP A 157 1.32 -8.70 1.43
C ASP A 157 2.38 -8.46 0.34
N ALA A 158 2.02 -7.86 -0.78
CA ALA A 158 2.96 -7.53 -1.85
C ALA A 158 3.95 -6.45 -1.43
N ASN A 159 3.52 -5.44 -0.66
CA ASN A 159 4.44 -4.43 -0.12
C ASN A 159 5.50 -5.06 0.77
N ASP A 160 5.10 -5.98 1.66
CA ASP A 160 6.03 -6.71 2.51
C ASP A 160 6.99 -7.56 1.65
N VAL A 161 6.50 -8.29 0.65
CA VAL A 161 7.36 -9.05 -0.28
C VAL A 161 8.37 -8.14 -0.99
N LEU A 162 7.92 -7.01 -1.53
CA LEU A 162 8.75 -6.08 -2.29
C LEU A 162 9.71 -5.27 -1.41
N SER A 163 9.40 -5.09 -0.12
CA SER A 163 10.29 -4.46 0.86
C SER A 163 11.28 -5.44 1.49
N TYR A 164 11.08 -6.75 1.36
CA TYR A 164 11.94 -7.77 1.97
C TYR A 164 13.44 -7.49 1.75
N TYR A 165 13.85 -7.17 0.52
CA TYR A 165 15.25 -6.92 0.19
C TYR A 165 15.83 -5.75 1.00
N LYS A 166 15.17 -4.58 0.98
CA LYS A 166 15.63 -3.41 1.73
C LYS A 166 15.60 -3.64 3.25
N GLU A 167 14.64 -4.41 3.76
CA GLU A 167 14.38 -4.54 5.20
C GLU A 167 15.20 -5.65 5.87
N SER A 168 15.47 -6.72 5.13
CA SER A 168 16.04 -7.96 5.69
C SER A 168 17.39 -8.36 5.11
N ILE A 169 17.76 -7.86 3.92
CA ILE A 169 19.04 -8.19 3.27
C ILE A 169 20.01 -7.01 3.38
N VAL A 170 19.59 -5.83 2.90
CA VAL A 170 20.42 -4.61 2.97
C VAL A 170 20.30 -3.94 4.34
N GLY A 171 19.08 -3.86 4.86
CA GLY A 171 18.77 -3.28 6.16
C GLY A 171 18.69 -4.32 7.28
N ASP A 172 18.50 -3.81 8.50
CA ASP A 172 18.22 -4.60 9.71
C ASP A 172 17.02 -3.99 10.44
N GLU A 173 15.90 -3.84 9.72
CA GLU A 173 14.69 -3.25 10.30
C GLU A 173 14.11 -4.23 11.35
N PRO A 174 14.08 -3.87 12.66
CA PRO A 174 13.89 -4.85 13.74
C PRO A 174 12.45 -5.35 13.88
N ALA A 175 11.49 -4.70 13.22
CA ALA A 175 10.06 -4.96 13.33
C ALA A 175 9.39 -5.17 11.97
N SER A 176 10.13 -5.66 10.97
CA SER A 176 9.53 -6.01 9.68
C SER A 176 8.52 -7.14 9.83
N ALA A 177 7.55 -7.20 8.90
CA ALA A 177 6.50 -8.22 8.90
C ALA A 177 7.06 -9.65 8.98
N PHE A 178 8.17 -9.92 8.28
CA PHE A 178 8.81 -11.24 8.29
C PHE A 178 9.48 -11.59 9.61
N ILE A 179 10.08 -10.61 10.30
CA ILE A 179 10.68 -10.84 11.61
C ILE A 179 9.59 -11.15 12.63
N LEU A 180 8.53 -10.35 12.65
CA LEU A 180 7.40 -10.57 13.57
C LEU A 180 6.72 -11.91 13.28
N TYR A 181 6.45 -12.22 12.01
CA TYR A 181 5.86 -13.50 11.61
C TYR A 181 6.74 -14.70 11.96
N SER A 182 8.04 -14.61 11.69
CA SER A 182 9.04 -15.64 12.02
C SER A 182 9.08 -15.92 13.52
N GLN A 183 9.09 -14.87 14.35
CA GLN A 183 9.09 -14.99 15.80
C GLN A 183 7.78 -15.60 16.32
N SER A 184 6.64 -15.21 15.77
CA SER A 184 5.33 -15.69 16.20
C SER A 184 5.01 -17.12 15.76
N SER A 185 5.52 -17.54 14.60
CA SER A 185 5.21 -18.85 13.99
C SER A 185 6.32 -19.89 14.15
N GLY A 186 7.50 -19.49 14.62
CA GLY A 186 8.65 -20.38 14.77
C GLY A 186 9.27 -20.84 13.44
N VAL A 187 9.00 -20.13 12.35
CA VAL A 187 9.54 -20.42 11.00
C VAL A 187 10.72 -19.50 10.68
N SER A 188 11.56 -19.87 9.72
CA SER A 188 12.63 -19.00 9.23
C SER A 188 12.09 -17.78 8.44
N ARG A 189 12.91 -16.73 8.30
CA ARG A 189 12.55 -15.55 7.49
C ARG A 189 12.30 -15.89 6.02
N ALA A 190 13.02 -16.88 5.48
CA ALA A 190 12.83 -17.34 4.10
C ALA A 190 11.49 -18.08 3.93
N GLU A 191 11.12 -18.93 4.90
CA GLU A 191 9.80 -19.57 4.92
C GLU A 191 8.67 -18.52 5.07
N ALA A 192 8.87 -17.50 5.90
CA ALA A 192 7.95 -16.37 6.01
C ALA A 192 7.80 -15.63 4.67
N LEU A 193 8.90 -15.31 3.97
CA LEU A 193 8.85 -14.72 2.63
C LEU A 193 8.03 -15.57 1.65
N GLN A 194 8.30 -16.88 1.62
CA GLN A 194 7.57 -17.79 0.75
C GLN A 194 6.07 -17.81 1.08
N GLN A 195 5.71 -17.72 2.36
CA GLN A 195 4.32 -17.63 2.79
C GLN A 195 3.65 -16.36 2.26
N TYR A 196 4.27 -15.19 2.39
CA TYR A 196 3.72 -13.93 1.86
C TYR A 196 3.60 -13.90 0.33
N ILE A 197 4.56 -14.50 -0.38
CA ILE A 197 4.46 -14.70 -1.84
C ILE A 197 3.23 -15.57 -2.17
N ASN A 198 3.00 -16.64 -1.42
CA ASN A 198 1.85 -17.52 -1.63
C ASN A 198 0.52 -16.81 -1.31
N LEU A 199 0.47 -15.99 -0.25
CA LEU A 199 -0.68 -15.16 0.09
C LEU A 199 -0.99 -14.17 -1.03
N SER A 200 0.02 -13.43 -1.51
CA SER A 200 -0.11 -12.49 -2.63
C SER A 200 -0.66 -13.15 -3.89
N LYS A 201 -0.12 -14.33 -4.27
CA LYS A 201 -0.60 -15.11 -5.42
C LYS A 201 -2.05 -15.57 -5.25
N ARG A 202 -2.41 -16.02 -4.05
CA ARG A 202 -3.78 -16.44 -3.73
C ARG A 202 -4.75 -15.26 -3.85
N ASP A 203 -4.37 -14.08 -3.38
CA ASP A 203 -5.24 -12.91 -3.46
C ASP A 203 -5.42 -12.41 -4.91
N ILE A 204 -4.40 -12.52 -5.75
CA ILE A 204 -4.53 -12.32 -7.22
C ILE A 204 -5.56 -13.28 -7.81
N GLN A 205 -5.46 -14.58 -7.51
CA GLN A 205 -6.41 -15.58 -8.02
C GLN A 205 -7.84 -15.30 -7.57
N ARG A 206 -8.04 -14.97 -6.28
CA ARG A 206 -9.37 -14.65 -5.76
C ARG A 206 -9.92 -13.36 -6.37
N MET A 207 -9.10 -12.34 -6.59
CA MET A 207 -9.53 -11.13 -7.32
C MET A 207 -10.04 -11.48 -8.72
N GLU A 208 -9.36 -12.37 -9.44
CA GLU A 208 -9.81 -12.83 -10.76
C GLU A 208 -11.13 -13.63 -10.71
N GLU A 209 -11.32 -14.45 -9.68
CA GLU A 209 -12.54 -15.24 -9.46
C GLU A 209 -13.75 -14.38 -9.09
N TYR A 210 -13.57 -13.42 -8.18
CA TYR A 210 -14.65 -12.62 -7.59
C TYR A 210 -14.84 -11.24 -8.24
N GLY A 211 -13.99 -10.85 -9.18
CA GLY A 211 -14.15 -9.62 -9.97
C GLY A 211 -15.47 -9.60 -10.72
N CYS A 212 -16.42 -8.80 -10.26
CA CYS A 212 -17.81 -8.85 -10.70
C CYS A 212 -18.05 -8.30 -12.12
N SER A 213 -17.17 -7.44 -12.64
CA SER A 213 -17.30 -6.85 -13.98
C SER A 213 -15.95 -6.73 -14.68
N ALA A 214 -15.97 -6.69 -16.02
CA ALA A 214 -14.75 -6.49 -16.83
C ALA A 214 -14.02 -5.19 -16.45
N LYS A 215 -14.76 -4.13 -16.11
CA LYS A 215 -14.20 -2.86 -15.64
C LYS A 215 -13.43 -3.01 -14.33
N ILE A 216 -13.99 -3.74 -13.35
CA ILE A 216 -13.31 -3.98 -12.07
C ILE A 216 -12.08 -4.86 -12.28
N LYS A 217 -12.17 -5.92 -13.11
CA LYS A 217 -11.00 -6.74 -13.47
C LYS A 217 -9.88 -5.93 -14.12
N LYS A 218 -10.22 -5.01 -15.03
CA LYS A 218 -9.24 -4.09 -15.64
C LYS A 218 -8.56 -3.20 -14.60
N ILE A 219 -9.30 -2.63 -13.64
CA ILE A 219 -8.74 -1.83 -12.54
C ILE A 219 -7.82 -2.68 -11.65
N MET A 220 -8.26 -3.89 -11.28
CA MET A 220 -7.47 -4.79 -10.42
C MET A 220 -6.16 -5.20 -11.07
N ARG A 221 -6.17 -5.63 -12.34
CA ARG A 221 -4.96 -6.01 -13.08
C ARG A 221 -3.99 -4.83 -13.20
N ARG A 222 -4.50 -3.66 -13.59
CA ARG A 222 -3.71 -2.43 -13.66
C ARG A 222 -3.11 -2.07 -12.30
N PHE A 223 -3.85 -2.24 -11.21
CA PHE A 223 -3.35 -2.01 -9.86
C PHE A 223 -2.21 -2.97 -9.53
N ILE A 224 -2.40 -4.29 -9.70
CA ILE A 224 -1.37 -5.32 -9.46
C ILE A 224 -0.07 -4.98 -10.20
N TYR A 225 -0.17 -4.76 -11.51
CA TYR A 225 0.98 -4.43 -12.34
C TYR A 225 1.65 -3.12 -11.92
N SER A 226 0.88 -2.03 -11.85
CA SER A 226 1.42 -0.69 -11.56
C SER A 226 2.03 -0.62 -10.16
N TYR A 227 1.48 -1.37 -9.21
CA TYR A 227 1.98 -1.44 -7.84
C TYR A 227 3.37 -2.09 -7.81
N VAL A 228 3.54 -3.27 -8.43
CA VAL A 228 4.86 -3.91 -8.55
C VAL A 228 5.83 -3.04 -9.34
N ARG A 229 5.39 -2.46 -10.47
CA ARG A 229 6.22 -1.57 -11.28
C ARG A 229 6.74 -0.37 -10.50
N TRP A 230 5.87 0.30 -9.72
CA TRP A 230 6.28 1.43 -8.89
C TRP A 230 7.34 1.04 -7.84
N HIS A 231 7.24 -0.15 -7.25
CA HIS A 231 8.26 -0.64 -6.31
C HIS A 231 9.60 -0.91 -7.00
N VAL A 232 9.58 -1.51 -8.19
CA VAL A 232 10.78 -1.78 -9.00
C VAL A 232 11.46 -0.50 -9.46
N ASP A 233 10.69 0.52 -9.82
CA ASP A 233 11.22 1.82 -10.26
C ASP A 233 11.67 2.71 -9.10
N SER A 234 11.16 2.48 -7.89
CA SER A 234 11.45 3.31 -6.74
C SER A 234 12.80 2.93 -6.11
N PRO A 235 13.78 3.87 -6.04
CA PRO A 235 15.09 3.59 -5.45
C PRO A 235 15.00 3.25 -3.96
N ARG A 236 13.87 3.55 -3.30
CA ARG A 236 13.60 3.18 -1.91
C ARG A 236 13.75 1.67 -1.66
N TYR A 237 13.40 0.83 -2.64
CA TYR A 237 13.34 -0.62 -2.46
C TYR A 237 14.62 -1.35 -2.89
N GLN A 238 15.53 -0.67 -3.59
CA GLN A 238 16.82 -1.23 -4.03
C GLN A 238 16.68 -2.53 -4.85
N LEU A 239 15.56 -2.70 -5.56
CA LEU A 239 15.27 -3.94 -6.32
C LEU A 239 16.07 -4.02 -7.62
N ASP A 240 16.67 -2.93 -8.07
CA ASP A 240 17.60 -2.91 -9.19
C ASP A 240 18.85 -3.77 -8.93
N GLU A 241 19.28 -3.91 -7.68
CA GLU A 241 20.43 -4.75 -7.30
C GLU A 241 20.19 -6.25 -7.58
N ILE A 242 18.94 -6.72 -7.46
CA ILE A 242 18.58 -8.13 -7.70
C ILE A 242 18.01 -8.38 -9.10
N LEU A 243 17.34 -7.37 -9.68
CA LEU A 243 16.73 -7.48 -11.01
C LEU A 243 17.75 -7.22 -12.12
N GLY A 244 18.72 -6.33 -11.90
CA GLY A 244 19.60 -5.83 -12.95
C GLY A 244 18.80 -5.28 -14.13
N ASP A 245 19.24 -5.60 -15.34
CA ASP A 245 18.59 -5.17 -16.59
C ASP A 245 17.15 -5.68 -16.74
N ALA A 246 16.79 -6.80 -16.09
CA ALA A 246 15.43 -7.35 -16.14
C ALA A 246 14.39 -6.46 -15.43
N GLY A 247 14.83 -5.50 -14.61
CA GLY A 247 13.95 -4.52 -13.96
C GLY A 247 13.72 -3.25 -14.80
N VAL A 248 14.45 -3.08 -15.90
CA VAL A 248 14.40 -1.86 -16.72
C VAL A 248 13.10 -1.82 -17.53
N TYR A 249 12.44 -0.67 -17.50
CA TYR A 249 11.33 -0.36 -18.41
C TYR A 249 11.74 0.81 -19.28
N GLU A 250 11.69 0.61 -20.59
CA GLU A 250 12.12 1.59 -21.60
C GLU A 250 11.31 2.91 -21.53
N GLY A 251 10.15 2.91 -20.86
CA GLY A 251 9.31 4.09 -20.68
C GLY A 251 9.53 4.90 -19.41
N ASN A 252 10.55 4.63 -18.57
CA ASN A 252 10.78 5.38 -17.33
C ASN A 252 11.70 6.61 -17.58
N PRO A 253 11.18 7.85 -17.58
CA PRO A 253 11.98 9.06 -17.83
C PRO A 253 12.93 9.43 -16.68
N THR A 254 12.84 8.76 -15.52
CA THR A 254 13.67 9.07 -14.35
C THR A 254 14.96 8.27 -14.27
N ARG A 255 15.11 7.21 -15.08
CA ARG A 255 16.40 6.58 -15.34
C ARG A 255 17.01 7.27 -16.56
N GLY A 256 17.69 8.39 -16.31
CA GLY A 256 18.59 8.95 -17.30
C GLY A 256 19.67 7.94 -17.72
N PRO A 257 20.36 8.16 -18.85
CA PRO A 257 21.53 7.36 -19.22
C PRO A 257 22.60 7.36 -18.12
#